data_AF-X0W8B4-F1
#
_entry.id   AF-X0W8B4-F1
#
_cell.length_a   1.000
_cell.length_b   1.000
_cell.length_c   1.000
_cell.angle_alpha   90.00
_cell.angle_beta   90.00
_cell.angle_gamma   90.00
#
_symmetry.space_group_name_H-M   'P 1'
#
loop_
_entity.id
_entity.type
_entity.pdbx_description
1 polymer ?
#
loop_
_entity_poly.entity_id
_entity_poly.type
_entity_poly.pdbx_seq_one_letter_code
_entity_poly.pdbx_strand_id
1 'polypeptide(L)'
;MLLRINDIEKKYRISHDSLKEWESQGLLPVYKTPGGHRGYLGIDIHKLLNISKAGAILKVCFYARVSTRKQEDNLNRQVKRLREYAY
;
A
#
# COMPACT_ATOMS: atom_id res chain seq x y z
N MET A 1 10.67 -15.30 -9.72
CA MET A 1 11.82 -15.05 -8.81
C MET A 1 11.28 -14.87 -7.40
N LEU A 2 11.93 -15.48 -6.40
CA LEU A 2 11.62 -15.29 -4.98
C LEU A 2 12.31 -14.02 -4.48
N LEU A 3 11.55 -13.17 -3.79
CA LEU A 3 12.02 -11.94 -3.16
C LEU A 3 12.30 -12.20 -1.70
N ARG A 4 13.45 -11.74 -1.19
CA ARG A 4 13.73 -11.75 0.24
C ARG A 4 13.00 -10.60 0.92
N ILE A 5 12.84 -10.70 2.24
CA ILE A 5 12.09 -9.69 3.01
C ILE A 5 12.68 -8.28 2.81
N ASN A 6 14.00 -8.13 2.87
CA ASN A 6 14.67 -6.84 2.65
C ASN A 6 14.41 -6.26 1.25
N ASP A 7 14.27 -7.12 0.24
CA ASP A 7 13.97 -6.67 -1.13
C ASP A 7 12.52 -6.18 -1.23
N ILE A 8 11.61 -6.82 -0.51
CA ILE A 8 10.20 -6.44 -0.44
C ILE A 8 10.02 -5.12 0.31
N GLU A 9 10.71 -4.96 1.44
CA GLU A 9 10.70 -3.73 2.23
C GLU A 9 11.17 -2.53 1.41
N LYS A 10 12.31 -2.68 0.71
CA LYS A 10 12.85 -1.61 -0.14
C LYS A 10 11.92 -1.26 -1.30
N LYS A 11 11.32 -2.27 -1.95
CA LYS A 11 10.53 -2.07 -3.17
C LYS A 11 9.09 -1.62 -2.91
N TYR A 12 8.44 -2.21 -1.90
CA TYR A 12 7.01 -2.03 -1.65
C TYR A 12 6.73 -1.25 -0.36
N ARG A 13 7.76 -0.90 0.43
CA ARG A 13 7.63 -0.21 1.73
C ARG A 13 6.75 -0.97 2.73
N ILE A 14 6.75 -2.30 2.62
CA ILE A 14 6.03 -3.20 3.51
C ILE A 14 6.99 -3.65 4.61
N SER A 15 6.56 -3.56 5.87
CA SER A 15 7.37 -3.96 7.02
C SER A 15 7.52 -5.49 7.12
N HIS A 16 8.55 -5.95 7.81
CA HIS A 16 8.74 -7.38 8.11
C HIS A 16 7.57 -7.94 8.90
N ASP A 17 6.99 -7.16 9.83
CA ASP A 17 5.90 -7.62 10.69
C ASP A 17 4.60 -7.78 9.91
N SER A 18 4.31 -6.86 8.98
CA SER A 18 3.16 -7.01 8.06
C SER A 18 3.26 -8.29 7.24
N LEU A 19 4.45 -8.66 6.75
CA LEU A 19 4.65 -9.90 6.00
C LEU A 19 4.42 -11.14 6.86
N LYS A 20 4.88 -11.13 8.11
CA LYS A 20 4.64 -12.24 9.06
C LYS A 20 3.17 -12.35 9.45
N GLU A 21 2.48 -11.22 9.61
CA GLU A 21 1.06 -11.18 9.91
C GLU A 21 0.24 -11.74 8.74
N TRP A 22 0.59 -11.40 7.50
CA TRP A 22 -0.07 -11.98 6.33
C TRP A 22 0.28 -13.46 6.12
N GLU A 23 1.48 -13.89 6.51
CA GLU A 23 1.85 -15.32 6.60
C GLU A 23 0.95 -16.03 7.61
N SER A 24 0.80 -15.49 8.83
CA SER A 24 0.00 -16.11 9.90
C SER A 24 -1.50 -16.12 9.60
N GLN A 25 -2.00 -15.12 8.86
CA GLN A 25 -3.37 -15.05 8.38
C GLN A 25 -3.63 -15.92 7.12
N GLY A 26 -2.59 -16.53 6.54
CA GLY A 26 -2.71 -17.35 5.32
C GLY A 26 -2.95 -16.55 4.04
N LEU A 27 -2.75 -15.23 4.08
CA LEU A 27 -2.92 -14.32 2.94
C LEU A 27 -1.71 -14.30 2.00
N LEU A 28 -0.52 -14.65 2.52
CA LEU A 28 0.73 -14.60 1.79
C LEU A 28 1.49 -15.93 1.89
N PRO A 29 1.65 -16.68 0.77
CA PRO A 29 2.43 -17.91 0.77
C PRO A 29 3.92 -17.66 1.02
N VAL A 30 4.53 -18.45 1.91
CA VAL A 30 5.97 -18.41 2.19
C VAL A 30 6.68 -19.57 1.51
N TYR A 31 7.80 -19.28 0.85
CA TYR A 31 8.68 -20.28 0.24
C TYR A 31 10.02 -20.24 0.96
N LYS A 32 10.51 -21.39 1.41
CA LYS A 32 11.82 -21.48 2.04
C LYS A 32 12.86 -21.84 0.99
N THR A 33 13.96 -21.09 0.98
CA THR A 33 15.14 -21.50 0.21
C THR A 33 15.75 -22.77 0.82
N PRO A 34 16.62 -23.51 0.11
CA PRO A 34 17.32 -24.66 0.69
C PRO A 34 18.05 -24.35 2.00
N GLY A 35 18.50 -23.11 2.20
CA GLY A 35 19.11 -22.64 3.46
C GLY A 35 18.11 -22.19 4.54
N GLY A 36 16.80 -22.40 4.36
CA GLY A 36 15.76 -22.11 5.35
C GLY A 36 15.29 -20.66 5.41
N HIS A 37 15.81 -19.77 4.55
CA HIS A 37 15.38 -18.37 4.54
C HIS A 37 14.01 -18.20 3.88
N ARG A 38 13.20 -17.30 4.43
CA ARG A 38 11.89 -16.91 3.85
C ARG A 38 12.08 -16.15 2.55
N GLY A 39 11.33 -16.55 1.53
CA GLY A 39 11.17 -15.85 0.26
C GLY A 39 9.71 -15.83 -0.17
N TYR A 40 9.34 -14.80 -0.92
CA TYR A 40 7.98 -14.61 -1.40
C TYR A 40 7.96 -14.42 -2.91
N LEU A 41 6.97 -14.96 -3.60
CA LEU A 41 6.81 -14.67 -5.01
C LEU A 41 6.28 -13.25 -5.18
N GLY A 42 6.91 -12.48 -6.08
CA GLY A 42 6.44 -11.13 -6.39
C GLY A 42 4.98 -11.11 -6.84
N ILE A 43 4.52 -12.15 -7.56
CA ILE A 43 3.12 -12.23 -8.01
C ILE A 43 2.13 -12.33 -6.85
N ASP A 44 2.50 -12.98 -5.75
CA ASP A 44 1.64 -13.10 -4.58
C ASP A 44 1.57 -11.78 -3.82
N ILE A 45 2.70 -11.04 -3.73
CA ILE A 45 2.71 -9.66 -3.22
C ILE A 45 1.83 -8.75 -4.08
N HIS A 46 1.90 -8.87 -5.41
CA HIS A 46 1.06 -8.08 -6.31
C HIS A 46 -0.43 -8.40 -6.15
N LYS A 47 -0.80 -9.68 -6.02
CA LYS A 47 -2.18 -10.08 -5.74
C LYS A 47 -2.66 -9.52 -4.40
N LEU A 48 -1.83 -9.62 -3.36
CA LEU A 48 -2.15 -9.17 -2.01
C LEU A 48 -2.38 -7.66 -1.95
N LEU A 49 -1.55 -6.88 -2.64
CA LEU A 49 -1.71 -5.44 -2.76
C LEU A 49 -2.86 -5.03 -3.70
N ASN A 50 -3.61 -6.01 -4.20
CA ASN A 50 -4.64 -5.83 -5.22
C ASN A 50 -4.12 -5.00 -6.41
N ILE A 51 -2.84 -5.17 -6.75
CA ILE A 51 -2.22 -4.63 -7.96
C ILE A 51 -2.64 -5.57 -9.10
N SER A 52 -3.94 -5.62 -9.34
CA SER A 52 -4.50 -6.17 -10.57
C SER A 52 -4.05 -5.27 -11.72
N LYS A 53 -3.25 -5.87 -12.60
CA LYS A 53 -2.80 -5.47 -13.94
C LYS A 53 -3.12 -4.04 -14.39
N ALA A 54 -2.05 -3.37 -14.85
CA ALA A 54 -2.06 -2.17 -15.69
C ALA A 54 -3.40 -1.94 -16.41
N GLY A 55 -4.14 -0.92 -15.98
CA GLY A 55 -5.49 -0.62 -16.50
C GLY A 55 -6.51 -0.24 -15.42
N ALA A 56 -6.27 -0.58 -14.15
CA ALA A 56 -7.07 -0.03 -13.06
C ALA A 56 -6.72 1.46 -12.88
N ILE A 57 -7.65 2.34 -13.26
CA ILE A 57 -7.61 3.74 -12.83
C ILE A 57 -7.66 3.71 -11.30
N LEU A 58 -6.52 3.94 -10.66
CA LEU A 58 -6.48 4.13 -9.21
C LEU A 58 -7.42 5.29 -8.91
N LYS A 59 -8.50 5.03 -8.18
CA LYS A 59 -9.39 6.10 -7.73
C LYS A 59 -8.61 6.96 -6.75
N VAL A 60 -8.11 8.09 -7.22
CA VAL A 60 -7.45 9.08 -6.36
C VAL A 60 -8.53 9.73 -5.50
N CYS A 61 -8.32 9.77 -4.19
CA CYS A 61 -9.21 10.43 -3.25
C CYS A 61 -8.49 11.64 -2.65
N PHE A 62 -9.12 12.81 -2.74
CA PHE A 62 -8.66 14.00 -2.04
C PHE A 62 -9.26 14.05 -0.65
N TYR A 63 -8.43 14.37 0.35
CA TYR A 63 -8.86 14.51 1.73
C TYR A 63 -8.57 15.92 2.24
N ALA A 64 -9.58 16.54 2.85
CA ALA A 64 -9.47 17.82 3.53
C ALA A 64 -10.26 17.78 4.85
N ARG A 65 -9.73 18.43 5.90
CA ARG A 65 -10.41 18.52 7.19
C ARG A 65 -10.08 19.82 7.92
N VAL A 66 -10.93 20.15 8.89
CA VAL A 66 -10.68 21.20 9.89
C VAL A 66 -10.97 20.67 11.29
N SER A 67 -10.31 21.21 12.31
CA SER A 67 -10.46 20.73 13.69
C SER A 67 -11.74 21.22 14.34
N THR A 68 -12.30 22.35 13.89
CA THR A 68 -13.52 22.94 14.44
C THR A 68 -14.46 23.42 13.36
N ARG A 69 -15.77 23.42 13.64
CA ARG A 69 -16.79 23.89 12.70
C ARG A 69 -16.65 25.38 12.34
N LYS A 70 -16.08 26.20 13.24
CA LYS A 70 -15.80 27.62 13.00
C LYS A 70 -14.84 27.87 11.81
N GLN A 71 -14.12 26.83 11.35
CA GLN A 71 -13.17 26.91 10.26
C GLN A 71 -13.73 26.40 8.92
N GLU A 72 -15.06 26.27 8.79
CA GLU A 72 -15.74 25.76 7.60
C GLU A 72 -15.29 26.48 6.31
N ASP A 73 -15.13 27.80 6.33
CA ASP A 73 -14.62 28.56 5.19
C ASP A 73 -13.20 28.12 4.77
N ASN A 74 -12.38 27.71 5.74
CA ASN A 74 -11.04 27.19 5.46
C ASN A 74 -11.10 25.80 4.84
N LEU A 75 -12.06 24.96 5.24
CA LEU A 75 -12.32 23.68 4.59
C LEU A 75 -12.75 23.88 3.14
N ASN A 76 -13.67 24.81 2.89
CA ASN A 76 -14.14 25.14 1.55
C ASN A 76 -12.99 25.60 0.63
N ARG A 77 -12.08 26.44 1.14
CA ARG A 77 -10.86 26.85 0.41
C ARG A 77 -9.91 25.69 0.14
N GLN A 78 -9.72 24.77 1.10
CA GLN A 78 -8.89 23.57 0.90
C GLN A 78 -9.46 22.67 -0.19
N VAL A 79 -10.77 22.38 -0.14
CA VAL A 79 -11.45 21.56 -1.15
C VAL A 79 -11.34 22.21 -2.54
N LYS A 80 -11.55 23.53 -2.63
CA LYS A 80 -11.40 24.27 -3.90
C LYS A 80 -9.99 24.11 -4.48
N ARG A 81 -8.94 24.35 -3.68
CA ARG A 81 -7.55 24.24 -4.14
C ARG A 81 -7.17 22.82 -4.54
N LEU A 82 -7.61 21.81 -3.80
CA LEU A 82 -7.34 20.40 -4.16
C LEU A 82 -7.96 20.06 -5.53
N ARG A 83 -9.18 20.54 -5.80
CA ARG A 83 -9.83 20.35 -7.10
C ARG A 83 -9.15 21.10 -8.24
N GLU A 84 -8.65 22.31 -7.97
CA GLU A 84 -8.05 23.18 -9.00
C GLU A 84 -6.61 22.78 -9.34
N TYR A 85 -5.84 22.24 -8.39
CA TYR A 85 -4.38 22.15 -8.53
C TYR A 85 -3.77 20.76 -8.30
N ALA A 86 -4.46 19.80 -7.68
CA ALA A 86 -3.85 18.52 -7.26
C ALA A 86 -4.04 17.36 -8.26
N TYR A 87 -3.94 17.64 -9.57
CA TYR A 87 -4.11 16.66 -10.65
C TYR A 87 -2.92 15.68 -10.77
#